data_AF-A0A916JVZ2-F1
#
_entry.id   AF-A0A916JVZ2-F1
#
_cell.length_a   1.000
_cell.length_b   1.000
_cell.length_c   1.000
_cell.angle_alpha   90.00
_cell.angle_beta   90.00
_cell.angle_gamma   90.00
#
_symmetry.space_group_name_H-M   'P 1'
#
loop_
_entity.id
_entity.type
_entity.pdbx_description
1 polymer ?
#
loop_
_entity_poly.entity_id
_entity_poly.type
_entity_poly.pdbx_seq_one_letter_code
_entity_poly.pdbx_strand_id
1 'polypeptide(L)'
;MKVPRLLTLALSLSLFGAAGAYANSLWGEYEGFAKAKLMVNNEEKTFGEADTPAFLVKGSAVLPVRVLSESLQALVKWDDAKKTVSIQKPNVHMFVAKKVDNDYSIKQPFGVVKKGDRLDFAVFAQVDNLQTPIYSFQISIYSPEGEQVATHEKVVNGQRESFWYPWPFNVTFNESGKYVVKFSIKQDESSAYTVVSEKVIGSE
;
A
#
# COMPACT_ATOMS: atom_id res chain seq x y z
N MET A 1 -6.88 13.12 -70.40
CA MET A 1 -7.57 12.23 -69.44
C MET A 1 -6.70 12.06 -68.20
N LYS A 2 -7.28 12.02 -66.98
CA LYS A 2 -6.75 11.51 -65.69
C LYS A 2 -6.54 12.51 -64.54
N VAL A 3 -6.57 13.83 -64.73
CA VAL A 3 -6.40 14.78 -63.59
C VAL A 3 -7.61 14.85 -62.63
N PRO A 4 -8.88 14.92 -63.09
CA PRO A 4 -10.01 15.09 -62.16
C PRO A 4 -10.32 13.84 -61.32
N ARG A 5 -9.83 12.66 -61.76
CA ARG A 5 -9.98 11.39 -61.02
C ARG A 5 -8.92 11.21 -59.92
N LEU A 6 -7.74 11.82 -60.07
CA LEU A 6 -6.70 11.78 -59.03
C LEU A 6 -7.04 12.71 -57.85
N LEU A 7 -7.64 13.87 -58.12
CA LEU A 7 -8.05 14.80 -57.07
C LEU A 7 -9.17 14.23 -56.19
N THR A 8 -10.14 13.54 -56.80
CA THR A 8 -11.23 12.86 -56.07
C THR A 8 -10.70 11.69 -55.24
N LEU A 9 -9.71 10.94 -55.76
CA LEU A 9 -9.09 9.86 -55.00
C LEU A 9 -8.28 10.37 -53.80
N ALA A 10 -7.48 11.44 -53.98
CA ALA A 10 -6.70 12.05 -52.90
C ALA A 10 -7.59 12.68 -51.81
N LEU A 11 -8.70 13.32 -52.20
CA LEU A 11 -9.66 13.90 -51.25
C LEU A 11 -10.46 12.82 -50.51
N SER A 12 -10.72 11.67 -51.16
CA SER A 12 -11.35 10.52 -50.50
C SER A 12 -10.41 9.84 -49.49
N LEU A 13 -9.10 9.74 -49.79
CA LEU A 13 -8.12 9.17 -48.86
C LEU A 13 -7.90 10.06 -47.62
N SER A 14 -7.97 11.39 -47.76
CA SER A 14 -7.83 12.30 -46.61
C SER A 14 -9.07 12.32 -45.71
N LEU A 15 -10.27 12.10 -46.25
CA LEU A 15 -11.50 11.98 -45.45
C LEU A 15 -11.57 10.65 -44.67
N PHE A 16 -10.98 9.56 -45.18
CA PHE A 16 -10.84 8.31 -44.43
C PHE A 16 -9.68 8.33 -43.42
N GLY A 17 -8.65 9.15 -43.63
CA GLY A 17 -7.51 9.26 -42.73
C GLY A 17 -7.81 10.01 -41.41
N ALA A 18 -8.89 10.79 -41.34
CA ALA A 18 -9.21 11.61 -40.17
C ALA A 18 -10.22 10.97 -39.20
N ALA A 19 -10.90 9.89 -39.58
CA ALA A 19 -11.94 9.25 -38.74
C ALA A 19 -11.41 8.17 -37.78
N GLY A 20 -10.09 7.93 -37.78
CA GLY A 20 -9.46 6.83 -37.03
C GLY A 20 -8.36 7.28 -36.07
N ALA A 21 -8.45 8.47 -35.48
CA ALA A 21 -7.64 8.76 -34.29
C ALA A 21 -8.29 8.02 -33.11
N TYR A 22 -8.05 6.72 -33.02
CA TYR A 22 -8.34 5.97 -31.80
C TYR A 22 -7.62 6.70 -30.67
N ALA A 23 -8.35 6.96 -29.60
CA ALA A 23 -7.85 7.60 -28.40
C ALA A 23 -6.88 6.66 -27.68
N ASN A 24 -5.72 6.43 -28.28
CA ASN A 24 -4.66 5.65 -27.66
C ASN A 24 -4.19 6.45 -26.45
N SER A 25 -4.18 5.81 -25.29
CA SER A 25 -3.60 6.42 -24.10
C SER A 25 -2.14 6.79 -24.39
N LEU A 26 -1.67 7.90 -23.82
CA LEU A 26 -0.26 8.31 -23.85
C LEU A 26 0.68 7.22 -23.29
N TRP A 27 0.12 6.26 -22.56
CA TRP A 27 0.81 5.18 -21.86
C TRP A 27 0.66 3.83 -22.58
N GLY A 28 0.08 3.81 -23.78
CA GLY A 28 -0.14 2.62 -24.60
C GLY A 28 -1.42 1.87 -24.25
N GLU A 29 -1.49 0.61 -24.66
CA GLU A 29 -2.67 -0.25 -24.53
C GLU A 29 -2.35 -1.55 -23.81
N TYR A 30 -3.36 -2.12 -23.17
CA TYR A 30 -3.38 -3.46 -22.57
C TYR A 30 -4.64 -4.16 -23.09
N GLU A 31 -4.48 -5.23 -23.86
CA GLU A 31 -5.60 -6.01 -24.43
C GLU A 31 -6.66 -5.14 -25.15
N GLY A 32 -6.21 -4.11 -25.88
CA GLY A 32 -7.08 -3.17 -26.61
C GLY A 32 -7.74 -2.10 -25.74
N PHE A 33 -7.41 -2.04 -24.45
CA PHE A 33 -7.83 -0.98 -23.54
C PHE A 33 -6.69 0.02 -23.30
N ALA A 34 -7.02 1.30 -23.25
CA ALA A 34 -6.07 2.37 -22.94
C ALA A 34 -5.47 2.16 -21.53
N LYS A 35 -4.14 2.12 -21.41
CA LYS A 35 -3.45 2.04 -20.10
C LYS A 35 -3.66 3.31 -19.29
N ALA A 36 -3.76 3.16 -17.98
CA ALA A 36 -3.90 4.25 -17.03
C ALA A 36 -2.70 4.30 -16.08
N LYS A 37 -2.41 5.49 -15.55
CA LYS A 37 -1.38 5.72 -14.53
C LYS A 37 -2.02 5.72 -13.15
N LEU A 38 -1.41 5.02 -12.18
CA LEU A 38 -1.82 5.06 -10.78
C LEU A 38 -0.85 5.94 -9.98
N MET A 39 -1.39 6.96 -9.32
CA MET A 39 -0.65 7.82 -8.39
C MET A 39 -1.23 7.66 -6.98
N VAL A 40 -0.38 7.40 -5.99
CA VAL A 40 -0.77 7.38 -4.56
C VAL A 40 0.19 8.29 -3.82
N ASN A 41 -0.33 9.31 -3.12
CA ASN A 41 0.49 10.31 -2.41
C ASN A 41 1.58 10.96 -3.30
N ASN A 42 1.23 11.29 -4.54
CA ASN A 42 2.14 11.83 -5.57
C ASN A 42 3.26 10.87 -6.02
N GLU A 43 3.24 9.61 -5.59
CA GLU A 43 4.12 8.57 -6.10
C GLU A 43 3.42 7.75 -7.18
N GLU A 44 4.10 7.53 -8.28
CA GLU A 44 3.66 6.60 -9.31
C GLU A 44 3.82 5.16 -8.81
N LYS A 45 2.76 4.37 -8.92
CA LYS A 45 2.82 2.93 -8.63
C LYS A 45 3.06 2.16 -9.92
N THR A 46 4.11 1.33 -9.90
CA THR A 46 4.45 0.42 -10.98
C THR A 46 3.76 -0.93 -10.77
N PHE A 47 3.53 -1.64 -11.87
CA PHE A 47 2.96 -2.99 -11.88
C PHE A 47 4.07 -3.98 -12.19
N GLY A 48 4.12 -5.11 -11.49
CA GLY A 48 5.07 -6.17 -11.84
C GLY A 48 4.79 -6.75 -13.22
N GLU A 49 5.75 -7.44 -13.81
CA GLU A 49 5.58 -8.04 -15.15
C GLU A 49 4.43 -9.06 -15.22
N ALA A 50 4.12 -9.70 -14.09
CA ALA A 50 3.02 -10.64 -13.94
C ALA A 50 1.68 -9.98 -13.55
N ASP A 51 1.68 -8.69 -13.21
CA ASP A 51 0.47 -7.98 -12.82
C ASP A 51 -0.22 -7.41 -14.06
N THR A 52 -1.55 -7.46 -14.05
CA THR A 52 -2.35 -6.66 -14.99
C THR A 52 -2.06 -5.17 -14.74
N PRO A 53 -1.68 -4.36 -15.72
CA PRO A 53 -1.50 -2.92 -15.50
C PRO A 53 -2.85 -2.25 -15.18
N ALA A 54 -2.85 -0.98 -14.75
CA ALA A 54 -4.09 -0.21 -14.74
C ALA A 54 -4.54 0.13 -16.18
N PHE A 55 -5.83 0.01 -16.47
CA PHE A 55 -6.40 0.29 -17.79
C PHE A 55 -7.83 0.85 -17.70
N LEU A 56 -8.32 1.46 -18.78
CA LEU A 56 -9.64 2.06 -18.85
C LEU A 56 -10.64 1.14 -19.55
N VAL A 57 -11.74 0.83 -18.88
CA VAL A 57 -12.90 0.13 -19.46
C VAL A 57 -14.11 1.03 -19.36
N LYS A 58 -14.68 1.41 -20.51
CA LYS A 58 -15.89 2.26 -20.58
C LYS A 58 -15.76 3.55 -19.75
N GLY A 59 -14.58 4.18 -19.79
CA GLY A 59 -14.26 5.41 -19.05
C GLY A 59 -13.94 5.21 -17.56
N SER A 60 -14.02 3.99 -17.03
CA SER A 60 -13.64 3.67 -15.65
C SER A 60 -12.25 3.06 -15.58
N ALA A 61 -11.44 3.46 -14.59
CA ALA A 61 -10.16 2.82 -14.33
C ALA A 61 -10.36 1.46 -13.64
N VAL A 62 -9.75 0.44 -14.21
CA VAL A 62 -9.64 -0.90 -13.65
C VAL A 62 -8.21 -1.07 -13.16
N LEU A 63 -8.06 -1.46 -11.89
CA LEU A 63 -6.77 -1.64 -11.24
C LEU A 63 -6.72 -3.00 -10.53
N PRO A 64 -5.56 -3.66 -10.50
CA PRO A 64 -5.35 -4.81 -9.64
C PRO A 64 -5.59 -4.45 -8.19
N VAL A 65 -6.50 -5.18 -7.56
CA VAL A 65 -6.85 -4.95 -6.16
C VAL A 65 -5.66 -5.15 -5.22
N ARG A 66 -4.69 -6.02 -5.59
CA ARG A 66 -3.49 -6.27 -4.78
C ARG A 66 -2.59 -5.03 -4.69
N VAL A 67 -2.37 -4.33 -5.80
CA VAL A 67 -1.58 -3.08 -5.82
C VAL A 67 -2.23 -1.99 -4.97
N LEU A 68 -3.56 -1.92 -5.01
CA LEU A 68 -4.31 -1.01 -4.15
C LEU A 68 -4.26 -1.44 -2.68
N SER A 69 -4.24 -2.74 -2.37
CA SER A 69 -4.21 -3.23 -0.98
C SER A 69 -2.97 -2.78 -0.22
N GLU A 70 -1.80 -2.84 -0.87
CA GLU A 70 -0.53 -2.39 -0.29
C GLU A 70 -0.55 -0.88 -0.08
N SER A 71 -1.04 -0.14 -1.08
CA SER A 71 -1.11 1.32 -1.04
C SER A 71 -2.12 1.86 -0.03
N LEU A 72 -3.22 1.15 0.18
CA LEU A 72 -4.32 1.54 1.06
C LEU A 72 -4.22 0.88 2.45
N GLN A 73 -3.16 0.10 2.70
CA GLN A 73 -2.91 -0.59 3.95
C GLN A 73 -4.11 -1.47 4.37
N ALA A 74 -4.62 -2.23 3.41
CA ALA A 74 -5.79 -3.08 3.56
C ALA A 74 -5.43 -4.55 3.34
N LEU A 75 -6.13 -5.44 4.04
CA LEU A 75 -6.08 -6.88 3.82
C LEU A 75 -6.95 -7.24 2.63
N VAL A 76 -6.42 -8.02 1.70
CA VAL A 76 -7.18 -8.51 0.55
C VAL A 76 -7.09 -10.02 0.46
N LYS A 77 -8.27 -10.64 0.41
CA LYS A 77 -8.43 -12.09 0.27
C LYS A 77 -9.16 -12.42 -1.02
N TRP A 78 -8.58 -13.33 -1.80
CA TRP A 78 -9.22 -13.94 -2.95
C TRP A 78 -9.83 -15.28 -2.55
N ASP A 79 -11.13 -15.45 -2.75
CA ASP A 79 -11.82 -16.74 -2.69
C ASP A 79 -12.04 -17.22 -4.13
N ASP A 80 -11.22 -18.17 -4.56
CA ASP A 80 -11.27 -18.67 -5.94
C ASP A 80 -12.56 -19.45 -6.25
N ALA A 81 -13.10 -20.18 -5.27
CA ALA A 81 -14.31 -20.97 -5.45
C ALA A 81 -15.53 -20.07 -5.66
N LYS A 82 -15.61 -18.95 -4.94
CA LYS A 82 -16.71 -17.98 -5.04
C LYS A 82 -16.43 -16.83 -6.02
N LYS A 83 -15.23 -16.79 -6.63
CA LYS A 83 -14.76 -15.68 -7.45
C LYS A 83 -14.97 -14.31 -6.77
N THR A 84 -14.68 -14.25 -5.49
CA THR A 84 -14.98 -13.09 -4.63
C THR A 84 -13.69 -12.51 -4.08
N VAL A 85 -13.52 -11.20 -4.25
CA VAL A 85 -12.49 -10.43 -3.55
C VAL A 85 -13.09 -9.83 -2.28
N SER A 86 -12.46 -10.07 -1.13
CA SER A 86 -12.81 -9.43 0.13
C SER A 86 -11.71 -8.46 0.51
N ILE A 87 -12.08 -7.21 0.81
CA ILE A 87 -11.17 -6.17 1.30
C ILE A 87 -11.55 -5.86 2.74
N GLN A 88 -10.57 -5.87 3.62
CA GLN A 88 -10.77 -5.46 5.00
C GLN A 88 -9.70 -4.46 5.42
N LYS A 89 -10.16 -3.33 5.97
CA LYS A 89 -9.30 -2.28 6.48
C LYS A 89 -9.59 -2.08 7.97
N PRO A 90 -8.86 -2.76 8.88
CA PRO A 90 -8.97 -2.47 10.30
C PRO A 90 -8.50 -1.04 10.58
N ASN A 91 -8.98 -0.46 11.67
CA ASN A 91 -8.40 0.79 12.19
C ASN A 91 -7.21 0.41 13.04
N VAL A 92 -6.03 0.92 12.69
CA VAL A 92 -4.80 0.68 13.43
C VAL A 92 -4.14 2.01 13.72
N HIS A 93 -4.27 2.45 14.97
CA HIS A 93 -3.68 3.67 15.47
C HIS A 93 -2.43 3.36 16.27
N MET A 94 -1.30 3.92 15.84
CA MET A 94 -0.02 3.76 16.52
C MET A 94 0.45 5.06 17.17
N PHE A 95 1.02 4.95 18.36
CA PHE A 95 1.71 6.02 19.06
C PHE A 95 3.06 5.51 19.59
N VAL A 96 4.05 6.39 19.70
CA VAL A 96 5.35 6.05 20.30
C VAL A 96 5.65 6.97 21.47
N ALA A 97 6.13 6.41 22.57
CA ALA A 97 6.42 7.17 23.77
C ALA A 97 7.58 6.55 24.56
N LYS A 98 8.47 7.40 25.09
CA LYS A 98 9.58 6.97 25.94
C LYS A 98 9.11 6.41 27.29
N LYS A 99 7.93 6.84 27.73
CA LYS A 99 7.31 6.39 28.99
C LYS A 99 5.82 6.12 28.81
N VAL A 100 5.41 4.92 29.20
CA VAL A 100 4.03 4.47 29.33
C VAL A 100 3.90 3.88 30.74
N ASP A 101 2.91 4.32 31.49
CA ASP A 101 2.66 3.81 32.85
C ASP A 101 1.85 2.51 32.81
N ASN A 102 1.77 1.81 33.95
CA ASN A 102 1.07 0.51 34.07
C ASN A 102 -0.44 0.59 33.78
N ASP A 103 -1.04 1.79 33.87
CA ASP A 103 -2.43 2.07 33.55
C ASP A 103 -2.64 2.41 32.05
N TYR A 104 -1.60 2.21 31.22
CA TYR A 104 -1.56 2.57 29.80
C TYR A 104 -1.53 4.09 29.53
N SER A 105 -1.34 4.93 30.55
CA SER A 105 -1.16 6.37 30.35
C SER A 105 0.12 6.67 29.57
N ILE A 106 -0.01 7.37 28.44
CA ILE A 106 1.11 7.84 27.62
C ILE A 106 1.65 9.14 28.21
N LYS A 107 2.91 9.16 28.67
CA LYS A 107 3.49 10.32 29.37
C LYS A 107 4.47 11.13 28.52
N GLN A 108 5.27 10.47 27.69
CA GLN A 108 6.33 11.13 26.93
C GLN A 108 6.28 10.72 25.46
N PRO A 109 5.23 11.12 24.72
CA PRO A 109 5.14 10.85 23.30
C PRO A 109 6.25 11.60 22.54
N PHE A 110 6.73 11.03 21.44
CA PHE A 110 7.70 11.68 20.57
C PHE A 110 7.43 11.36 19.11
N GLY A 111 8.01 12.18 18.23
CA GLY A 111 7.97 11.98 16.78
C GLY A 111 9.34 12.13 16.11
N VAL A 112 10.30 12.74 16.81
CA VAL A 112 11.67 12.96 16.34
C VAL A 112 12.64 12.61 17.46
N VAL A 113 13.80 12.08 17.09
CA VAL A 113 14.92 11.72 17.95
C VAL A 113 16.21 12.24 17.33
N LYS A 114 17.28 12.32 18.12
CA LYS A 114 18.58 12.75 17.59
C LYS A 114 19.29 11.55 16.96
N LYS A 115 19.96 11.77 15.83
CA LYS A 115 20.83 10.75 15.23
C LYS A 115 21.90 10.29 16.24
N GLY A 116 22.03 8.97 16.36
CA GLY A 116 22.93 8.29 17.29
C GLY A 116 22.31 8.01 18.66
N ASP A 117 21.09 8.51 18.93
CA ASP A 117 20.39 8.16 20.16
C ASP A 117 20.08 6.66 20.20
N ARG A 118 20.25 6.07 21.39
CA ARG A 118 19.69 4.77 21.73
C ARG A 118 18.56 4.97 22.72
N LEU A 119 17.37 4.50 22.39
CA LEU A 119 16.17 4.74 23.20
C LEU A 119 15.44 3.44 23.52
N ASP A 120 15.07 3.33 24.79
CA ASP A 120 13.96 2.49 25.24
C ASP A 120 12.66 3.28 25.11
N PHE A 121 11.67 2.71 24.43
CA PHE A 121 10.36 3.31 24.25
C PHE A 121 9.30 2.24 23.99
N ALA A 122 8.04 2.60 24.09
CA ALA A 122 6.94 1.74 23.69
C ALA A 122 6.35 2.17 22.35
N VAL A 123 6.00 1.20 21.50
CA VAL A 123 5.01 1.39 20.43
C VAL A 123 3.68 0.92 20.98
N PHE A 124 2.72 1.83 21.02
CA PHE A 124 1.35 1.58 21.41
C PHE A 124 0.50 1.41 20.17
N ALA A 125 -0.11 0.24 19.99
CA ALA A 125 -1.05 -0.02 18.91
C ALA A 125 -2.45 -0.23 19.49
N GLN A 126 -3.41 0.56 19.02
CA GLN A 126 -4.83 0.31 19.18
C GLN A 126 -5.37 -0.22 17.85
N VAL A 127 -6.02 -1.37 17.91
CA VAL A 127 -6.68 -1.98 16.76
C VAL A 127 -8.18 -2.11 17.05
N ASP A 128 -9.00 -1.75 16.07
CA ASP A 128 -10.44 -2.00 16.06
C ASP A 128 -10.96 -2.28 14.65
N ASN A 129 -12.24 -2.66 14.54
CA ASN A 129 -12.87 -3.06 13.28
C ASN A 129 -12.16 -4.25 12.59
N LEU A 130 -11.52 -5.13 13.37
CA LEU A 130 -10.91 -6.35 12.85
C LEU A 130 -11.94 -7.49 12.78
N GLN A 131 -12.73 -7.50 11.71
CA GLN A 131 -13.83 -8.43 11.48
C GLN A 131 -13.44 -9.82 10.97
N THR A 132 -12.21 -10.04 10.49
CA THR A 132 -11.74 -11.38 10.09
C THR A 132 -10.77 -11.98 11.11
N PRO A 133 -10.77 -13.32 11.25
CA PRO A 133 -9.73 -14.01 11.99
C PRO A 133 -8.35 -13.72 11.42
N ILE A 134 -7.35 -13.67 12.30
CA ILE A 134 -5.95 -13.53 11.94
C ILE A 134 -5.13 -14.61 12.62
N TYR A 135 -4.06 -15.04 11.95
CA TYR A 135 -3.09 -15.96 12.53
C TYR A 135 -2.17 -15.22 13.51
N SER A 136 -1.51 -14.17 13.03
CA SER A 136 -0.59 -13.35 13.84
C SER A 136 -0.58 -11.89 13.38
N PHE A 137 -0.06 -11.02 14.24
CA PHE A 137 0.34 -9.67 13.85
C PHE A 137 1.73 -9.37 14.39
N GLN A 138 2.41 -8.42 13.76
CA GLN A 138 3.71 -7.94 14.20
C GLN A 138 3.79 -6.42 14.16
N ILE A 139 4.66 -5.88 15.02
CA ILE A 139 5.14 -4.49 14.94
C ILE A 139 6.62 -4.55 14.66
N SER A 140 7.03 -4.01 13.52
CA SER A 140 8.42 -3.98 13.06
C SER A 140 8.87 -2.55 12.81
N ILE A 141 10.15 -2.27 13.01
CA ILE A 141 10.74 -0.95 12.80
C ILE A 141 11.80 -1.09 11.72
N TYR A 142 11.72 -0.24 10.70
CA TYR A 142 12.67 -0.19 9.59
C TYR A 142 13.48 1.10 9.63
N SER A 143 14.76 1.02 9.28
CA SER A 143 15.65 2.17 9.12
C SER A 143 15.33 2.96 7.84
N PRO A 144 15.85 4.19 7.70
CA PRO A 144 15.81 4.96 6.45
C PRO A 144 16.31 4.20 5.22
N GLU A 145 17.32 3.34 5.38
CA GLU A 145 17.84 2.46 4.31
C GLU A 145 16.96 1.23 4.04
N GLY A 146 15.94 0.99 4.85
CA GLY A 146 14.98 -0.11 4.69
C GLY A 146 15.36 -1.40 5.43
N GLU A 147 16.37 -1.38 6.31
CA GLU A 147 16.72 -2.52 7.15
C GLU A 147 15.72 -2.68 8.31
N GLN A 148 15.27 -3.91 8.58
CA GLN A 148 14.44 -4.19 9.76
C GLN A 148 15.31 -4.22 11.03
N VAL A 149 15.26 -3.15 11.83
CA VAL A 149 16.10 -3.01 13.03
C VAL A 149 15.46 -3.60 14.30
N ALA A 150 14.14 -3.79 14.32
CA ALA A 150 13.45 -4.44 15.44
C ALA A 150 12.11 -5.04 15.01
N THR A 151 11.66 -6.09 15.70
CA THR A 151 10.33 -6.69 15.50
C THR A 151 9.82 -7.36 16.77
N HIS A 152 8.50 -7.30 16.97
CA HIS A 152 7.75 -8.13 17.91
C HIS A 152 6.58 -8.77 17.19
N GLU A 153 6.33 -10.06 17.47
CA GLU A 153 5.22 -10.82 16.89
C GLU A 153 4.30 -11.36 17.99
N LYS A 154 2.99 -11.42 17.69
CA LYS A 154 2.00 -12.12 18.49
C LYS A 154 1.17 -13.05 17.62
N VAL A 155 1.25 -14.34 17.92
CA VAL A 155 0.26 -15.32 17.46
C VAL A 155 -1.05 -15.10 18.22
N VAL A 156 -2.13 -14.94 17.46
CA VAL A 156 -3.51 -14.80 17.94
C VAL A 156 -4.27 -16.10 17.71
N ASN A 157 -4.13 -16.68 16.51
CA ASN A 157 -4.83 -17.88 16.03
C ASN A 157 -6.35 -17.84 16.35
N GLY A 158 -7.02 -16.79 15.88
CA GLY A 158 -8.43 -16.57 16.17
C GLY A 158 -8.90 -15.17 15.81
N GLN A 159 -10.07 -14.79 16.33
CA GLN A 159 -10.66 -13.48 16.07
C GLN A 159 -10.51 -12.57 17.30
N ARG A 160 -10.09 -11.33 17.05
CA ARG A 160 -10.11 -10.24 18.04
C ARG A 160 -10.54 -8.96 17.35
N GLU A 161 -11.77 -8.53 17.59
CA GLU A 161 -12.32 -7.36 16.90
C GLU A 161 -11.64 -6.05 17.31
N SER A 162 -11.32 -5.91 18.61
CA SER A 162 -10.58 -4.77 19.14
C SER A 162 -9.59 -5.20 20.22
N PHE A 163 -8.40 -4.61 20.20
CA PHE A 163 -7.34 -4.88 21.16
C PHE A 163 -6.28 -3.77 21.20
N TRP A 164 -5.50 -3.78 22.28
CA TRP A 164 -4.50 -2.77 22.61
C TRP A 164 -3.18 -3.46 22.95
N TYR A 165 -2.06 -3.00 22.40
CA TYR A 165 -0.73 -3.53 22.70
C TYR A 165 0.32 -2.41 22.87
N PRO A 166 0.86 -2.21 24.07
CA PRO A 166 2.10 -1.47 24.28
C PRO A 166 3.30 -2.43 24.23
N TRP A 167 4.07 -2.40 23.16
CA TRP A 167 5.31 -3.18 23.09
C TRP A 167 6.55 -2.33 23.33
N PRO A 168 7.44 -2.74 24.26
CA PRO A 168 8.69 -2.07 24.48
C PRO A 168 9.69 -2.41 23.36
N PHE A 169 10.42 -1.41 22.90
CA PHE A 169 11.49 -1.50 21.91
C PHE A 169 12.74 -0.80 22.46
N ASN A 170 13.90 -1.35 22.11
CA ASN A 170 15.20 -0.70 22.27
C ASN A 170 15.80 -0.52 20.87
N VAL A 171 15.90 0.71 20.39
CA VAL A 171 16.41 1.01 19.04
C VAL A 171 17.49 2.06 19.12
N THR A 172 18.54 1.88 18.31
CA THR A 172 19.57 2.89 18.06
C THR A 172 19.31 3.54 16.71
N PHE A 173 19.18 4.87 16.69
CA PHE A 173 18.83 5.66 15.51
C PHE A 173 20.09 6.17 14.79
N ASN A 174 20.86 5.26 14.20
CA ASN A 174 22.17 5.57 13.61
C ASN A 174 22.12 6.33 12.27
N GLU A 175 20.98 6.31 11.58
CA GLU A 175 20.78 6.95 10.29
C GLU A 175 19.97 8.24 10.45
N SER A 176 20.26 9.25 9.62
CA SER A 176 19.37 10.42 9.51
C SER A 176 18.27 10.08 8.52
N GLY A 177 17.02 10.40 8.85
CA GLY A 177 15.88 10.14 7.99
C GLY A 177 14.67 9.57 8.74
N LYS A 178 13.79 8.90 7.99
CA LYS A 178 12.54 8.35 8.52
C LYS A 178 12.73 6.89 8.91
N TYR A 179 12.66 6.61 10.20
CA TYR A 179 12.40 5.26 10.68
C TYR A 179 10.91 4.98 10.57
N VAL A 180 10.54 3.82 10.02
CA VAL A 180 9.15 3.45 9.77
C VAL A 180 8.74 2.29 10.67
N VAL A 181 7.81 2.56 11.57
CA VAL A 181 7.11 1.55 12.36
C VAL A 181 5.97 1.00 11.52
N LYS A 182 5.93 -0.31 11.30
CA LYS A 182 4.90 -1.00 10.53
C LYS A 182 4.11 -1.93 11.42
N PHE A 183 2.80 -1.83 11.40
CA PHE A 183 1.90 -2.85 11.92
C PHE A 183 1.48 -3.75 10.77
N SER A 184 1.80 -5.04 10.87
CA SER A 184 1.51 -6.01 9.82
C SER A 184 0.69 -7.17 10.35
N ILE A 185 -0.22 -7.68 9.54
CA ILE A 185 -1.10 -8.81 9.87
C ILE A 185 -0.81 -9.97 8.92
N LYS A 186 -0.82 -11.18 9.46
CA LYS A 186 -0.82 -12.44 8.72
C LYS A 186 -2.17 -13.12 8.92
N GLN A 187 -2.93 -13.29 7.82
CA GLN A 187 -4.28 -13.84 7.88
C GLN A 187 -4.28 -15.37 8.12
N ASP A 188 -3.37 -16.09 7.48
CA ASP A 188 -3.21 -17.55 7.57
C ASP A 188 -1.73 -17.89 7.77
N GLU A 189 -1.39 -19.05 8.35
CA GLU A 189 -0.01 -19.43 8.69
C GLU A 189 0.97 -19.34 7.49
N SER A 190 0.50 -19.76 6.32
CA SER A 190 1.26 -19.75 5.06
C SER A 190 1.27 -18.38 4.35
N SER A 191 0.42 -17.44 4.75
CA SER A 191 0.34 -16.13 4.10
C SER A 191 1.54 -15.27 4.46
N ALA A 192 1.92 -14.35 3.56
CA ALA A 192 2.87 -13.29 3.89
C ALA A 192 2.23 -12.26 4.84
N TYR A 193 3.07 -11.47 5.50
CA TYR A 193 2.60 -10.31 6.26
C TYR A 193 2.14 -9.19 5.33
N THR A 194 0.99 -8.61 5.62
CA THR A 194 0.48 -7.42 4.95
C THR A 194 0.56 -6.24 5.90
N VAL A 195 1.20 -5.15 5.49
CA VAL A 195 1.26 -3.90 6.25
C VAL A 195 -0.13 -3.25 6.23
N VAL A 196 -0.68 -2.98 7.42
CA VAL A 196 -2.02 -2.38 7.58
C VAL A 196 -2.00 -1.03 8.27
N SER A 197 -0.84 -0.58 8.76
CA SER A 197 -0.61 0.78 9.22
C SER A 197 0.88 1.06 9.34
N GLU A 198 1.26 2.32 9.15
CA GLU A 198 2.62 2.80 9.30
C GLU A 198 2.65 4.05 10.18
N LYS A 199 3.74 4.21 10.93
CA LYS A 199 4.04 5.42 11.69
C LYS A 199 5.51 5.78 11.52
N VAL A 200 5.78 7.07 11.39
CA VAL A 200 7.15 7.58 11.23
C VAL A 200 7.71 8.09 12.55
N ILE A 201 9.01 7.84 12.74
CA ILE A 201 9.89 8.50 13.70
C ILE A 201 11.01 9.16 12.90
N GLY A 202 11.15 10.47 13.00
CA GLY A 202 12.27 11.20 12.40
C GLY A 202 13.55 11.04 13.21
N SER A 203 14.68 10.85 12.55
CA SER A 203 16.01 10.87 13.15
C SER A 203 16.81 11.98 12.49
N GLU A 204 17.19 13.00 13.27
CA GLU A 204 17.84 14.24 12.79
C GLU A 204 19.17 14.50 13.51
#